data_AF-A0A286C7D0-F1
#
_entry.id   AF-A0A286C7D0-F1
#
_cell.length_a   1.000
_cell.length_b   1.000
_cell.length_c   1.000
_cell.angle_alpha   90.00
_cell.angle_beta   90.00
_cell.angle_gamma   90.00
#
_symmetry.space_group_name_H-M   'P 1'
#
loop_
_entity.id
_entity.type
_entity.pdbx_description
1 polymer ?
#
loop_
_entity_poly.entity_id
_entity_poly.type
_entity_poly.pdbx_seq_one_letter_code
_entity_poly.pdbx_strand_id
1 'polypeptide(L)'
;MSWMELLISAVAATNKAKVASDLGVSRTAISLVVSGKYPAKTDKIATKVIETYGRVTCPHLRVEISLSECKTYHTGQVPTSSPRAMKHWRACQTCPNNQARRP
;
A
#
# COMPACT_ATOMS: atom_id res chain seq x y z
N MET A 1 -12.07 5.46 8.54
CA MET A 1 -12.11 4.76 7.25
C MET A 1 -11.95 3.27 7.50
N SER A 2 -12.92 2.46 7.10
CA SER A 2 -12.88 1.00 7.19
C SER A 2 -11.97 0.42 6.10
N TRP A 3 -11.43 -0.78 6.32
CA TRP A 3 -10.64 -1.50 5.32
C TRP A 3 -11.44 -1.76 4.03
N MET A 4 -12.76 -1.94 4.12
CA MET A 4 -13.62 -2.07 2.95
C MET A 4 -13.66 -0.79 2.11
N GLU A 5 -13.69 0.38 2.75
CA GLU A 5 -13.65 1.67 2.04
C GLU A 5 -12.29 1.87 1.35
N LEU A 6 -11.20 1.50 2.02
CA LEU A 6 -9.85 1.49 1.43
C LEU A 6 -9.80 0.57 0.21
N LEU A 7 -10.35 -0.64 0.30
CA LEU A 7 -10.40 -1.60 -0.79
C LEU A 7 -11.21 -1.05 -1.98
N ILE A 8 -12.40 -0.50 -1.73
CA ILE A 8 -13.26 0.07 -2.78
C ILE A 8 -12.55 1.26 -3.45
N SER A 9 -11.94 2.15 -2.65
CA SER A 9 -11.17 3.29 -3.17
C SER A 9 -9.99 2.84 -4.04
N ALA A 10 -9.23 1.83 -3.60
CA ALA A 10 -8.11 1.29 -4.37
C ALA A 10 -8.55 0.64 -5.69
N VAL A 11 -9.67 -0.09 -5.66
CA VAL A 11 -10.28 -0.69 -6.85
C VAL A 11 -10.79 0.38 -7.81
N ALA A 12 -11.38 1.46 -7.30
CA ALA A 12 -11.86 2.58 -8.11
C ALA A 12 -10.72 3.38 -8.74
N ALA A 13 -9.61 3.57 -8.04
CA ALA A 13 -8.42 4.26 -8.55
C ALA A 13 -7.65 3.43 -9.58
N THR A 14 -7.73 2.10 -9.50
CA THR A 14 -7.03 1.18 -10.41
C THR A 14 -8.01 0.18 -11.03
N ASN A 15 -7.95 -1.08 -10.62
CA ASN A 15 -8.91 -2.12 -10.98
C ASN A 15 -8.74 -3.34 -10.05
N LYS A 16 -9.73 -4.24 -10.06
CA LYS A 16 -9.75 -5.45 -9.22
C LYS A 16 -8.56 -6.38 -9.47
N ALA A 17 -8.02 -6.43 -10.68
CA ALA A 17 -6.88 -7.30 -11.01
C ALA A 17 -5.58 -6.77 -10.40
N LYS A 18 -5.33 -5.46 -10.50
CA LYS A 18 -4.18 -4.80 -9.91
C LYS A 18 -4.18 -4.93 -8.39
N VAL A 19 -5.32 -4.65 -7.77
CA VAL A 19 -5.51 -4.81 -6.32
C VAL A 19 -5.30 -6.25 -5.86
N ALA A 20 -5.79 -7.23 -6.63
CA ALA A 20 -5.56 -8.64 -6.34
C ALA A 20 -4.06 -9.01 -6.37
N SER A 21 -3.32 -8.54 -7.38
CA SER A 21 -1.88 -8.74 -7.47
C SER A 21 -1.12 -8.09 -6.31
N ASP A 22 -1.51 -6.86 -5.95
CA ASP A 22 -0.88 -6.09 -4.86
C ASP A 22 -1.07 -6.77 -3.50
N LEU A 23 -2.26 -7.31 -3.24
CA LEU A 23 -2.59 -8.06 -2.03
C LEU A 23 -2.12 -9.53 -2.08
N GLY A 24 -1.64 -10.01 -3.23
CA GLY A 24 -1.26 -11.41 -3.44
C GLY A 24 -2.43 -12.38 -3.23
N VAL A 25 -3.60 -12.05 -3.77
CA VAL A 25 -4.82 -12.89 -3.74
C VAL A 25 -5.42 -13.01 -5.15
N SER A 26 -6.41 -13.89 -5.34
CA SER A 26 -7.08 -14.01 -6.64
C SER A 26 -8.05 -12.84 -6.91
N ARG A 27 -8.17 -12.43 -8.17
CA ARG A 27 -9.16 -11.42 -8.61
C ARG A 27 -10.58 -11.81 -8.19
N THR A 28 -10.92 -13.09 -8.28
CA THR A 28 -12.23 -13.61 -7.89
C THR A 28 -12.49 -13.42 -6.40
N ALA A 29 -11.49 -13.61 -5.54
CA ALA A 29 -11.61 -13.33 -4.11
C ALA A 29 -11.94 -11.85 -3.86
N ILE A 30 -11.22 -10.92 -4.51
CA ILE A 30 -11.53 -9.48 -4.41
C ILE A 30 -12.97 -9.19 -4.86
N SER A 31 -13.42 -9.80 -5.96
CA SER A 31 -14.77 -9.59 -6.47
C SER A 31 -15.85 -10.08 -5.49
N LEU A 32 -15.66 -11.26 -4.90
CA LEU A 32 -16.57 -11.83 -3.90
C LEU A 32 -16.61 -10.99 -2.62
N VAL A 33 -15.46 -10.49 -2.15
CA VAL A 33 -15.37 -9.63 -0.96
C VAL A 33 -16.11 -8.31 -1.20
N VAL A 34 -15.84 -7.64 -2.32
CA VAL A 34 -16.53 -6.38 -2.67
C VAL A 34 -18.03 -6.59 -2.83
N SER A 35 -18.46 -7.77 -3.29
CA SER A 35 -19.87 -8.13 -3.44
C SER A 35 -20.53 -8.64 -2.14
N GLY A 36 -19.79 -8.76 -1.04
CA GLY A 36 -20.28 -9.33 0.22
C GLY A 36 -20.59 -10.83 0.17
N LYS A 37 -20.15 -11.54 -0.86
CA LYS A 37 -20.43 -12.97 -1.10
C LYS A 37 -19.24 -13.88 -0.79
N TYR A 38 -18.21 -13.37 -0.11
CA TYR A 38 -17.04 -14.19 0.20
C TYR A 38 -17.39 -15.16 1.35
N PRO A 39 -17.34 -16.48 1.12
CA PRO A 39 -17.87 -17.46 2.08
C PRO A 39 -16.94 -17.69 3.28
N ALA A 40 -15.72 -17.16 3.24
CA ALA A 40 -14.69 -17.36 4.26
C ALA A 40 -14.42 -16.07 5.05
N LYS A 41 -13.67 -16.22 6.15
CA LYS A 41 -13.22 -15.10 7.00
C LYS A 41 -12.42 -14.08 6.19
N THR A 42 -12.90 -12.84 6.15
CA THR A 42 -12.23 -11.73 5.45
C THR A 42 -11.12 -11.09 6.28
N ASP A 43 -10.86 -11.54 7.51
CA ASP A 43 -9.84 -10.97 8.40
C ASP A 43 -8.47 -10.88 7.74
N LYS A 44 -8.02 -11.94 7.05
CA LYS A 44 -6.74 -11.94 6.34
C LYS A 44 -6.70 -10.92 5.20
N ILE A 45 -7.83 -10.71 4.53
CA ILE A 45 -7.94 -9.72 3.44
C ILE A 45 -7.96 -8.33 4.03
N ALA A 46 -8.67 -8.11 5.13
CA ALA A 46 -8.68 -6.86 5.87
C ALA A 46 -7.27 -6.47 6.33
N THR A 47 -6.52 -7.38 6.96
CA THR A 47 -5.14 -7.16 7.37
C THR A 47 -4.27 -6.78 6.17
N LYS A 48 -4.31 -7.55 5.08
CA LYS A 48 -3.54 -7.23 3.86
C LYS A 48 -3.91 -5.86 3.28
N VAL A 49 -5.20 -5.52 3.25
CA VAL A 49 -5.68 -4.22 2.75
C VAL A 49 -5.16 -3.09 3.63
N ILE A 50 -5.18 -3.25 4.95
CA ILE A 50 -4.63 -2.25 5.87
C ILE A 50 -3.12 -2.15 5.72
N GLU A 51 -2.39 -3.26 5.57
CA GLU A 51 -0.93 -3.25 5.39
C GLU A 51 -0.51 -2.64 4.04
N THR A 52 -1.36 -2.74 3.03
CA THR A 52 -1.03 -2.33 1.65
C THR A 52 -1.55 -0.93 1.34
N TYR A 53 -2.83 -0.67 1.61
CA TYR A 53 -3.52 0.60 1.36
C TYR A 53 -3.72 1.44 2.62
N GLY A 54 -3.24 0.97 3.77
CA GLY A 54 -3.19 1.78 4.98
C GLY A 54 -2.43 3.06 4.71
N ARG A 55 -2.83 4.11 5.39
CA ARG A 55 -2.30 5.44 5.19
C ARG A 55 -1.23 5.73 6.22
N VAL A 56 -0.12 6.29 5.77
CA VAL A 56 1.00 6.70 6.61
C VAL A 56 1.37 8.14 6.28
N THR A 57 1.59 8.95 7.31
CA THR A 57 2.11 10.30 7.13
C THR A 57 3.59 10.21 6.79
N CYS A 58 3.96 10.63 5.57
CA CYS A 58 5.35 10.68 5.16
C CYS A 58 6.01 11.92 5.78
N PRO A 59 7.05 11.78 6.63
CA PRO A 59 7.70 12.93 7.27
C PRO A 59 8.46 13.81 6.27
N HIS A 60 8.91 13.23 5.15
CA HIS A 60 9.65 13.95 4.10
C HIS A 60 8.72 14.76 3.19
N LEU A 61 7.65 14.14 2.69
CA LEU A 61 6.69 14.81 1.81
C LEU A 61 5.67 15.65 2.60
N ARG A 62 5.52 15.41 3.91
CA ARG A 62 4.49 15.98 4.80
C ARG A 62 3.07 15.78 4.28
N VAL A 63 2.85 14.70 3.54
CA VAL A 63 1.54 14.29 3.06
C VAL A 63 1.26 12.86 3.49
N GLU A 64 -0.02 12.52 3.56
CA GLU A 64 -0.47 11.17 3.82
C GLU A 64 -0.42 10.36 2.53
N ILE A 65 0.39 9.31 2.51
CA ILE A 65 0.56 8.39 1.38
C ILE A 65 0.13 6.99 1.77
N SER A 66 -0.14 6.13 0.79
CA SER A 66 -0.37 4.71 1.07
C SER A 66 0.91 4.00 1.51
N LEU A 67 0.77 2.93 2.29
CA LEU A 67 1.89 2.08 2.71
C LEU A 67 2.57 1.41 1.51
N SER A 68 1.83 1.05 0.47
CA SER A 68 2.36 0.52 -0.79
C SER A 68 3.19 1.56 -1.55
N GLU A 69 2.76 2.82 -1.60
CA GLU A 69 3.58 3.92 -2.14
C GLU A 69 4.83 4.13 -1.29
N CYS A 70 4.70 4.18 0.04
CA CYS A 70 5.84 4.30 0.96
C CYS A 70 6.86 3.17 0.75
N LYS A 71 6.38 1.94 0.58
CA LYS A 71 7.21 0.77 0.27
C LYS A 71 7.87 0.93 -1.08
N THR A 72 7.15 1.38 -2.11
CA THR A 72 7.69 1.60 -3.46
C THR A 72 8.79 2.67 -3.47
N TYR A 73 8.64 3.77 -2.73
CA TYR A 73 9.70 4.78 -2.59
C TYR A 73 10.94 4.24 -1.87
N HIS A 74 10.74 3.37 -0.88
CA HIS A 74 11.83 2.75 -0.13
C HIS A 74 12.56 1.65 -0.92
N THR A 75 11.82 0.73 -1.56
CA THR A 75 12.36 -0.41 -2.31
C THR A 75 12.66 -0.09 -3.76
N GLY A 76 12.31 1.11 -4.22
CA GLY A 76 12.59 1.58 -5.56
C GLY A 76 14.09 1.66 -5.85
N GLN A 77 14.44 1.55 -7.12
CA GLN A 77 15.82 1.71 -7.58
C GLN A 77 16.33 3.11 -7.23
N VAL A 78 17.63 3.18 -6.93
CA VAL A 78 18.32 4.43 -6.61
C VAL A 78 18.14 5.42 -7.76
N PRO A 79 17.50 6.58 -7.55
CA PRO A 79 17.25 7.53 -8.63
C PRO A 79 18.55 8.19 -9.09
N THR A 80 19.01 7.90 -10.31
CA THR A 80 20.27 8.46 -10.86
C THR A 80 20.06 9.74 -11.66
N SER A 81 18.87 9.97 -12.21
CA SER A 81 18.61 11.08 -13.13
C SER A 81 18.00 12.33 -12.48
N SER A 82 17.60 12.29 -11.20
CA SER A 82 16.94 13.44 -10.53
C SER A 82 17.44 13.66 -9.11
N PRO A 83 18.05 14.84 -8.81
CA PRO A 83 18.49 15.19 -7.46
C PRO A 83 17.34 15.22 -6.43
N ARG A 84 16.12 15.58 -6.86
CA ARG A 84 14.93 15.59 -5.98
C ARG A 84 14.52 14.17 -5.61
N ALA A 85 14.48 13.26 -6.58
CA ALA A 85 14.17 11.85 -6.32
C ALA A 85 15.24 11.21 -5.43
N MET A 86 16.53 11.55 -5.62
CA MET A 86 17.61 11.07 -4.76
C MET A 86 17.50 11.58 -3.32
N LYS A 87 17.12 12.85 -3.10
CA LYS A 87 16.86 13.38 -1.75
C LYS A 87 15.71 12.64 -1.06
N HIS A 88 14.63 12.38 -1.79
CA HIS A 88 13.49 11.62 -1.27
C HIS A 88 13.89 10.19 -0.92
N TRP A 89 14.58 9.47 -1.82
CA TRP A 89 15.05 8.11 -1.58
C TRP A 89 15.97 8.03 -0.35
N ARG A 90 16.95 8.94 -0.22
CA ARG A 90 17.82 9.00 0.97
C ARG A 90 17.03 9.23 2.26
N ALA A 91 16.01 10.09 2.24
CA ALA A 91 15.13 10.30 3.38
C ALA A 91 14.30 9.05 3.71
N CYS A 92 13.85 8.29 2.70
CA CYS A 92 13.17 7.00 2.90
C CYS A 92 14.10 5.96 3.54
N GLN A 93 15.39 5.93 3.19
CA GLN A 93 16.35 5.01 3.79
C GLN A 93 16.50 5.24 5.31
N THR A 94 16.48 6.50 5.77
CA THR A 94 16.61 6.88 7.19
C THR A 94 15.26 7.09 7.90
N CYS A 95 14.14 6.81 7.24
CA CYS A 95 12.82 7.10 7.76
C CYS A 95 12.45 6.22 8.97
N PRO A 96 11.87 6.78 10.05
CA PRO A 96 11.41 6.01 11.21
C PRO A 96 10.25 5.06 10.89
N ASN A 97 9.48 5.34 9.84
CA ASN A 97 8.39 4.45 9.38
C ASN A 97 8.90 3.20 8.66
N ASN A 98 10.22 3.12 8.39
CA ASN A 98 10.82 1.95 7.78
C ASN A 98 10.95 0.81 8.80
N GLN A 99 10.04 -0.17 8.70
CA GLN A 99 9.95 -1.30 9.63
C GLN A 99 11.22 -2.18 9.68
N ALA A 100 12.13 -2.07 8.70
CA ALA A 100 13.45 -2.70 8.75
C ALA A 100 14.38 -2.15 9.85
N ARG A 101 14.01 -1.03 10.49
CA ARG A 101 14.76 -0.42 11.61
C ARG A 101 14.07 -0.56 12.98
N ARG A 102 13.04 -1.39 13.11
CA ARG A 102 12.46 -1.65 14.43
C ARG A 102 13.48 -2.46 15.25
N PRO A 103 14.04 -1.92 16.36
CA PRO A 103 14.93 -2.69 17.23
C PRO A 103 14.21 -3.86 17.90
#